data_AF-I4Z2D8-F1
#
_entry.id   AF-I4Z2D8-F1
#
_cell.length_a   1.000
_cell.length_b   1.000
_cell.length_c   1.000
_cell.angle_alpha   90.00
_cell.angle_beta   90.00
_cell.angle_gamma   90.00
#
_symmetry.space_group_name_H-M   'P 1'
#
loop_
_entity.id
_entity.type
_entity.pdbx_description
1 polymer ?
#
loop_
_entity_poly.entity_id
_entity_poly.type
_entity_poly.pdbx_seq_one_letter_code
_entity_poly.pdbx_strand_id
1 'polypeptide(L)'
;MSRSSSSAAIATLGIDLGKNSFHLVGQDQRGAIVLRIKLSRSQLPQRLANLPPCLIGMEACAGAHHIGRQLQALGHDVRLIPAQYVKPFLKGHKNDYRDAEAIAEAVQRPTMSFVAIKTPDQMDLLALHRVRSRLVSQRTGVTNQIRGFLLERGITVRQGLAPLRQAPFNYPQASCRGRRPVRYR
;
A
#
# COMPACT_ATOMS: atom_id res chain seq x y z
N MET A 1 17.97 12.49 46.99
CA MET A 1 18.37 13.03 45.67
C MET A 1 17.39 12.48 44.63
N SER A 2 16.25 13.15 44.45
CA SER A 2 15.24 12.81 43.46
C SER A 2 15.73 13.21 42.07
N ARG A 3 15.76 12.26 41.13
CA ARG A 3 16.02 12.57 39.71
C ARG A 3 14.85 13.40 39.20
N SER A 4 15.05 14.71 39.03
CA SER A 4 14.15 15.54 38.22
C SER A 4 14.25 15.01 36.79
N SER A 5 13.21 14.35 36.30
CA SER A 5 13.09 13.98 34.89
C SER A 5 12.95 15.28 34.09
N SER A 6 14.05 15.79 33.57
CA SER A 6 14.01 16.72 32.46
C SER A 6 13.23 16.02 31.35
N SER A 7 12.07 16.58 30.99
CA SER A 7 11.29 16.14 29.84
C SER A 7 12.12 16.40 28.59
N ALA A 8 13.00 15.47 28.23
CA ALA A 8 13.82 15.56 27.03
C ALA A 8 12.90 15.75 25.83
N ALA A 9 13.10 16.85 25.09
CA ALA A 9 12.24 17.22 23.97
C ALA A 9 12.30 16.13 22.89
N ILE A 10 11.12 15.73 22.40
CA ILE A 10 11.00 14.73 21.34
C ILE A 10 11.37 15.42 20.02
N ALA A 11 12.50 15.04 19.43
CA ALA A 11 12.95 15.56 18.15
C ALA A 11 12.37 14.76 16.98
N THR A 12 12.39 13.43 17.12
CA THR A 12 11.93 12.48 16.10
C THR A 12 10.95 11.49 16.71
N LEU A 13 9.88 11.17 15.98
CA LEU A 13 8.86 10.22 16.40
C LEU A 13 8.65 9.18 15.30
N GLY A 14 8.86 7.91 15.61
CA GLY A 14 8.46 6.80 14.76
C GLY A 14 7.09 6.27 15.17
N ILE A 15 6.20 6.07 14.20
CA ILE A 15 4.86 5.54 14.43
C ILE A 15 4.65 4.31 13.55
N ASP A 16 4.45 3.17 14.20
CA ASP A 16 3.94 1.96 13.57
C ASP A 16 2.41 1.96 13.58
N LEU A 17 1.80 1.79 12.40
CA LEU A 17 0.35 1.91 12.20
C LEU A 17 -0.32 0.55 12.15
N GLY A 18 -1.08 0.22 13.20
CA GLY A 18 -2.04 -0.88 13.18
C GLY A 18 -3.45 -0.45 12.78
N LYS A 19 -4.36 -1.42 12.69
CA LYS A 19 -5.78 -1.15 12.38
C LYS A 19 -6.44 -0.24 13.43
N ASN A 20 -6.22 -0.56 14.71
CA ASN A 20 -6.86 0.11 15.86
C ASN A 20 -5.86 0.60 16.92
N SER A 21 -4.62 0.13 16.87
CA SER A 21 -3.57 0.45 17.83
C SER A 21 -2.31 0.92 17.11
N PHE A 22 -1.71 1.97 17.66
CA PHE A 22 -0.52 2.62 17.14
C PHE A 22 0.59 2.54 18.18
N HIS A 23 1.80 2.19 17.77
CA HIS A 23 2.96 2.17 18.65
C HIS A 23 3.86 3.33 18.28
N LEU A 24 4.17 4.18 19.27
CA LEU A 24 4.94 5.39 19.10
C LEU A 24 6.25 5.25 19.88
N VAL A 25 7.34 5.58 19.22
CA VAL A 25 8.67 5.69 19.82
C VAL A 25 9.23 7.06 19.50
N GLY A 26 9.42 7.87 20.54
CA GLY A 26 10.02 9.21 20.43
C GLY A 26 11.48 9.18 20.85
N GLN A 27 12.32 9.83 20.06
CA GLN A 27 13.74 9.98 20.27
C GLN A 27 14.11 11.46 20.45
N ASP A 28 15.11 11.73 21.29
CA ASP A 28 15.74 13.04 21.39
C ASP A 28 16.68 13.31 20.20
N GLN A 29 17.35 14.46 20.18
CA GLN A 29 18.30 14.84 19.13
C GLN A 29 19.53 13.91 19.03
N ARG A 30 19.82 13.13 20.08
CA ARG A 30 20.94 12.17 20.13
C ARG A 30 20.49 10.77 19.72
N GLY A 31 19.22 10.57 19.41
CA GLY A 31 18.64 9.26 19.08
C GLY A 31 18.28 8.42 20.31
N ALA A 32 18.37 8.97 21.54
CA ALA A 32 17.98 8.24 22.73
C ALA A 32 16.46 8.19 22.85
N ILE A 33 15.90 7.03 23.22
CA ILE A 33 14.46 6.85 23.36
C ILE A 33 13.97 7.58 24.61
N VAL A 34 13.09 8.56 24.42
CA VAL A 34 12.50 9.39 25.50
C VAL A 34 10.99 9.18 25.65
N LEU A 35 10.35 8.57 24.66
CA LEU A 35 8.92 8.24 24.69
C LEU A 35 8.71 6.85 24.11
N ARG A 36 7.90 6.03 24.78
CA ARG A 36 7.40 4.77 24.25
C ARG A 36 5.98 4.55 24.72
N ILE A 37 5.02 4.71 23.82
CA ILE A 37 3.60 4.63 24.15
C ILE A 37 2.79 3.88 23.09
N LYS A 38 1.71 3.27 23.53
CA LYS A 38 0.68 2.71 22.66
C LYS A 38 -0.55 3.59 22.72
N LEU A 39 -1.10 3.94 21.57
CA LEU A 39 -2.30 4.77 21.45
C LEU A 39 -3.38 4.08 20.63
N SER A 40 -4.64 4.40 20.92
CA SER A 40 -5.75 4.07 20.04
C SER A 40 -5.88 5.09 18.91
N ARG A 41 -6.71 4.78 17.91
CA ARG A 41 -6.98 5.68 16.77
C ARG A 41 -7.58 7.02 17.18
N SER A 42 -8.43 7.04 18.21
CA SER A 42 -9.04 8.27 18.72
C SER A 42 -8.08 9.11 19.56
N GLN A 43 -7.13 8.46 20.24
CA GLN A 43 -6.17 9.13 21.12
C GLN A 43 -5.00 9.76 20.36
N LEU A 44 -4.66 9.24 19.17
CA LEU A 44 -3.48 9.67 18.42
C LEU A 44 -3.49 11.18 18.08
N PRO A 45 -4.56 11.75 17.49
CA PRO A 45 -4.58 13.19 17.17
C PRO A 45 -4.51 14.06 18.42
N GLN A 46 -5.24 13.68 19.48
CA GLN A 46 -5.25 14.44 20.75
C GLN A 46 -3.87 14.44 21.40
N ARG A 47 -3.16 13.30 21.39
CA ARG A 47 -1.83 13.22 21.97
C ARG A 47 -0.82 14.06 21.19
N LEU A 48 -0.88 14.00 19.86
CA LEU A 48 0.08 14.69 18.99
C LEU A 48 -0.19 16.19 18.91
N ALA A 49 -1.44 16.64 19.01
CA ALA A 49 -1.77 18.06 19.11
C ALA A 49 -1.16 18.77 20.34
N ASN A 50 -0.86 18.01 21.41
CA ASN A 50 -0.22 18.53 22.61
C ASN A 50 1.32 18.43 22.57
N LEU A 51 1.91 17.89 21.51
CA LEU A 51 3.35 17.84 21.33
C LEU A 51 3.82 19.03 20.50
N PRO A 52 5.02 19.58 20.78
CA PRO A 52 5.63 20.54 19.88
C PRO A 52 5.84 19.92 18.48
N PRO A 53 5.88 20.74 17.42
CA PRO A 53 6.25 20.28 16.08
C PRO A 53 7.55 19.47 16.10
N CYS A 54 7.52 18.29 15.48
CA CYS A 54 8.63 17.36 15.46
C CYS A 54 8.62 16.57 14.14
N LEU A 55 9.74 15.89 13.86
CA LEU A 55 9.85 15.01 12.70
C LEU A 55 9.13 13.69 12.99
N ILE A 56 8.15 13.33 12.16
CA ILE A 56 7.37 12.10 12.30
C ILE A 56 7.66 11.17 11.13
N GLY A 57 8.23 10.00 11.42
CA GLY A 57 8.34 8.88 10.50
C GLY A 57 7.14 7.94 10.62
N MET A 58 6.58 7.54 9.49
CA MET A 58 5.55 6.49 9.40
C MET A 58 5.86 5.55 8.25
N GLU A 59 5.54 4.27 8.37
CA GLU A 59 5.57 3.37 7.22
C GLU A 59 4.44 3.72 6.23
N ALA A 60 4.74 3.68 4.94
CA ALA A 60 3.78 3.84 3.87
C ALA A 60 2.86 2.60 3.76
N CYS A 61 1.84 2.56 4.61
CA CYS A 61 0.86 1.46 4.67
C CYS A 61 -0.58 1.95 4.49
N ALA A 62 -1.56 1.04 4.61
CA ALA A 62 -2.97 1.37 4.52
C ALA A 62 -3.37 2.35 5.64
N GLY A 63 -3.98 3.49 5.27
CA GLY A 63 -4.37 4.54 6.22
C GLY A 63 -3.27 5.55 6.56
N ALA A 64 -2.00 5.27 6.20
CA ALA A 64 -0.89 6.19 6.46
C ALA A 64 -1.08 7.56 5.82
N HIS A 65 -1.65 7.64 4.62
CA HIS A 65 -1.96 8.93 3.98
C HIS A 65 -2.99 9.76 4.74
N HIS A 66 -4.01 9.12 5.33
CA HIS A 66 -5.03 9.84 6.10
C HIS A 66 -4.47 10.39 7.40
N ILE A 67 -3.75 9.53 8.15
CA ILE A 67 -3.09 9.95 9.39
C ILE A 67 -2.02 10.99 9.09
N GLY A 68 -1.19 10.80 8.06
CA GLY A 68 -0.14 11.74 7.69
C GLY A 68 -0.68 13.14 7.41
N ARG A 69 -1.81 13.27 6.70
CA ARG A 69 -2.48 14.57 6.50
C ARG A 69 -2.95 15.20 7.81
N GLN A 70 -3.55 14.42 8.71
CA GLN A 70 -3.99 14.92 10.02
C GLN A 70 -2.81 15.45 10.83
N LEU A 71 -1.68 14.74 10.82
CA LEU A 71 -0.48 15.13 11.56
C LEU A 71 0.23 16.33 10.93
N GLN A 72 0.23 16.45 9.59
CA GLN A 72 0.71 17.65 8.91
C GLN A 72 -0.15 18.88 9.24
N ALA A 73 -1.48 18.71 9.34
CA ALA A 73 -2.39 19.78 9.73
C ALA A 73 -2.18 20.26 11.19
N LEU A 74 -1.60 19.42 12.05
CA LEU A 74 -1.18 19.78 13.41
C LEU A 74 0.21 20.46 13.44
N GLY A 75 0.88 20.62 12.29
CA GLY A 75 2.16 21.32 12.17
C GLY A 75 3.41 20.44 12.26
N HIS A 76 3.28 19.11 12.27
CA HIS A 76 4.44 18.22 12.28
C HIS A 76 5.03 18.01 10.88
N ASP A 77 6.35 17.78 10.79
CA ASP A 77 7.00 17.33 9.56
C ASP A 77 6.82 15.81 9.42
N VAL A 78 5.84 15.39 8.63
CA VAL A 78 5.49 13.97 8.49
C VAL A 78 6.08 13.41 7.20
N ARG A 79 6.80 12.30 7.33
CA ARG A 79 7.44 11.60 6.21
C ARG A 79 7.02 10.14 6.19
N LEU A 80 6.48 9.70 5.05
CA LEU A 80 6.12 8.31 4.82
C LEU A 80 7.32 7.55 4.21
N ILE A 81 7.69 6.42 4.79
CA ILE A 81 8.82 5.61 4.35
C ILE A 81 8.30 4.30 3.72
N PRO A 82 8.75 3.94 2.50
CA PRO A 82 8.47 2.62 1.94
C PRO A 82 8.92 1.48 2.88
N ALA A 83 8.09 0.44 3.04
CA ALA A 83 8.38 -0.74 3.86
C ALA A 83 9.78 -1.34 3.62
N GLN A 84 10.18 -1.39 2.34
CA GLN A 84 11.48 -1.91 1.91
C GLN A 84 12.68 -1.16 2.51
N TYR A 85 12.52 0.13 2.83
CA TYR A 85 13.58 0.95 3.42
C TYR A 85 13.55 0.97 4.95
N VAL A 86 12.43 0.55 5.57
CA VAL A 86 12.35 0.36 7.02
C VAL A 86 12.98 -0.99 7.42
N LYS A 87 12.82 -2.02 6.59
CA LYS A 87 13.28 -3.39 6.87
C LYS A 87 14.74 -3.51 7.36
N PRO A 88 15.74 -2.79 6.80
CA PRO A 88 17.12 -2.88 7.27
C PRO A 88 17.34 -2.38 8.71
N PHE A 89 16.43 -1.56 9.25
CA PHE A 89 16.52 -0.99 10.59
C PHE A 89 15.82 -1.85 11.66
N LEU A 90 15.16 -2.94 11.26
CA LEU A 90 14.49 -3.84 12.19
C LEU A 90 15.50 -4.69 12.97
N LYS A 91 15.41 -4.63 14.31
CA LYS A 91 16.32 -5.33 15.22
C LYS A 91 15.64 -6.57 15.81
N GLY A 92 16.00 -7.77 15.34
CA GLY A 92 15.56 -9.04 15.92
C GLY A 92 14.12 -9.43 15.60
N HIS A 93 13.46 -10.14 16.54
CA HIS A 93 12.09 -10.65 16.35
C HIS A 93 11.03 -9.55 16.34
N LYS A 94 9.91 -9.85 15.65
CA LYS A 94 8.74 -8.98 15.47
C LYS A 94 8.25 -8.41 16.80
N ASN A 95 8.20 -7.09 16.88
CA ASN A 95 7.64 -6.34 17.99
C ASN A 95 7.26 -4.95 17.47
N ASP A 96 6.00 -4.58 17.61
CA ASP A 96 5.47 -3.34 17.04
C ASP A 96 6.21 -2.08 17.54
N TYR A 97 6.78 -2.10 18.75
CA TYR A 97 7.62 -0.99 19.23
C TYR A 97 9.00 -0.95 18.58
N ARG A 98 9.56 -2.11 18.21
CA ARG A 98 10.82 -2.15 17.46
C ARG A 98 10.61 -1.71 16.02
N ASP A 99 9.44 -2.00 15.46
CA ASP A 99 9.05 -1.50 14.15
C ASP A 99 8.95 0.04 14.20
N ALA A 100 8.32 0.60 15.24
CA ALA A 100 8.30 2.06 15.47
C ALA A 100 9.69 2.67 15.70
N GLU A 101 10.58 2.00 16.43
CA GLU A 101 11.97 2.44 16.62
C GLU A 101 12.75 2.44 15.28
N ALA A 102 12.59 1.39 14.47
CA ALA A 102 13.20 1.29 13.16
C ALA A 102 12.73 2.41 12.22
N ILE A 103 11.44 2.78 12.28
CA ILE A 103 10.89 3.92 11.54
C ILE A 103 11.50 5.24 12.03
N ALA A 104 11.61 5.43 13.36
CA ALA A 104 12.25 6.62 13.95
C ALA A 104 13.72 6.74 13.51
N GLU A 105 14.43 5.64 13.38
CA GLU A 105 15.83 5.64 12.92
C GLU A 105 15.92 5.89 11.39
N ALA A 106 15.05 5.26 10.61
CA ALA A 106 15.03 5.37 9.16
C ALA A 106 14.72 6.80 8.69
N VAL A 107 13.79 7.51 9.35
CA VAL A 107 13.37 8.87 8.93
C VAL A 107 14.49 9.90 9.03
N GLN A 108 15.47 9.66 9.91
CA GLN A 108 16.60 10.57 10.14
C GLN A 108 17.68 10.48 9.06
N ARG A 109 17.63 9.47 8.18
CA ARG A 109 18.68 9.25 7.19
C ARG A 109 18.58 10.28 6.06
N PRO A 110 19.65 11.02 5.75
CA PRO A 110 19.61 12.12 4.78
C PRO A 110 19.41 11.64 3.34
N THR A 111 19.80 10.41 3.03
CA THR A 111 19.64 9.77 1.70
C THR A 111 18.31 9.04 1.54
N MET A 112 17.40 9.13 2.53
CA MET A 112 16.14 8.40 2.53
C MET A 112 15.18 8.95 1.48
N SER A 113 14.53 8.04 0.75
CA SER A 113 13.47 8.37 -0.20
C SER A 113 12.10 8.23 0.45
N PHE A 114 11.30 9.30 0.41
CA PHE A 114 10.00 9.37 1.06
C PHE A 114 8.85 9.28 0.05
N VAL A 115 7.73 8.71 0.48
CA VAL A 115 6.48 8.70 -0.28
C VAL A 115 5.72 10.00 0.00
N ALA A 116 5.39 10.75 -1.05
CA ALA A 116 4.55 11.93 -0.90
C ALA A 116 3.18 11.58 -0.30
N ILE A 117 2.76 12.37 0.70
CA ILE A 117 1.43 12.29 1.28
C ILE A 117 0.44 12.83 0.25
N LYS A 118 -0.48 11.96 -0.19
CA LYS A 118 -1.45 12.29 -1.23
C LYS A 118 -2.68 12.95 -0.64
N THR A 119 -3.35 13.81 -1.42
CA THR A 119 -4.66 14.36 -1.07
C THR A 119 -5.76 13.29 -1.13
N PRO A 120 -6.95 13.51 -0.53
CA PRO A 120 -8.10 12.64 -0.74
C PRO A 120 -8.43 12.42 -2.22
N ASP A 121 -8.49 13.50 -3.01
CA ASP A 121 -8.84 13.41 -4.44
C ASP A 121 -7.80 12.60 -5.24
N GLN A 122 -6.52 12.75 -4.94
CA GLN A 122 -5.46 11.93 -5.55
C GLN A 122 -5.60 10.45 -5.17
N MET A 123 -6.00 10.15 -3.93
CA MET A 123 -6.26 8.78 -3.49
C MET A 123 -7.48 8.18 -4.19
N ASP A 124 -8.52 8.97 -4.40
CA ASP A 124 -9.74 8.56 -5.10
C ASP A 124 -9.47 8.29 -6.59
N LEU A 125 -8.70 9.15 -7.24
CA LEU A 125 -8.22 8.90 -8.62
C LEU A 125 -7.44 7.59 -8.72
N LEU A 126 -6.51 7.31 -7.78
CA LEU A 126 -5.80 6.03 -7.73
C LEU A 126 -6.73 4.85 -7.48
N ALA A 127 -7.77 5.02 -6.68
CA ALA A 127 -8.78 3.98 -6.47
C ALA A 127 -9.54 3.69 -7.77
N LEU A 128 -10.00 4.72 -8.49
CA LEU A 128 -10.66 4.59 -9.79
C LEU A 128 -9.78 3.89 -10.83
N HIS A 129 -8.50 4.27 -10.92
CA HIS A 129 -7.54 3.61 -11.81
C HIS A 129 -7.39 2.12 -11.48
N ARG A 130 -7.31 1.75 -10.19
CA ARG A 130 -7.24 0.34 -9.77
C ARG A 130 -8.51 -0.43 -10.13
N VAL A 131 -9.69 0.15 -9.90
CA VAL A 131 -10.98 -0.46 -10.26
C VAL A 131 -11.04 -0.70 -11.77
N ARG A 132 -10.69 0.32 -12.58
CA ARG A 132 -10.64 0.19 -14.04
C ARG A 132 -9.68 -0.92 -14.48
N SER A 133 -8.46 -0.94 -13.95
CA SER A 133 -7.47 -1.97 -14.31
C SER A 133 -7.95 -3.37 -13.97
N ARG A 134 -8.62 -3.55 -12.82
CA ARG A 134 -9.24 -4.83 -12.44
C ARG A 134 -10.33 -5.24 -13.44
N LEU A 135 -11.25 -4.33 -13.78
CA LEU A 135 -12.33 -4.62 -14.73
C LEU A 135 -11.81 -4.93 -16.14
N VAL A 136 -10.78 -4.21 -16.60
CA VAL A 136 -10.13 -4.48 -17.90
C VAL A 136 -9.47 -5.85 -17.90
N SER A 137 -8.75 -6.20 -16.83
CA SER A 137 -8.13 -7.52 -16.69
C SER A 137 -9.18 -8.64 -16.67
N GLN A 138 -10.25 -8.48 -15.89
CA GLN A 138 -11.36 -9.44 -15.83
C GLN A 138 -12.04 -9.61 -17.20
N ARG A 139 -12.34 -8.50 -17.90
CA ARG A 139 -12.92 -8.54 -19.24
C ARG A 139 -12.03 -9.30 -20.23
N THR A 140 -10.72 -9.05 -20.19
CA THR A 140 -9.74 -9.77 -21.02
C THR A 140 -9.67 -11.25 -20.65
N GLY A 141 -9.69 -11.58 -19.36
CA GLY A 141 -9.74 -12.96 -18.86
C GLY A 141 -10.96 -13.73 -19.36
N VAL A 142 -12.16 -13.15 -19.21
CA VAL A 142 -13.42 -13.73 -19.71
C VAL A 142 -13.39 -13.87 -21.23
N THR A 143 -12.89 -12.87 -21.95
CA THR A 143 -12.74 -12.94 -23.43
C THR A 143 -11.84 -14.12 -23.82
N ASN A 144 -10.70 -14.30 -23.16
CA ASN A 144 -9.79 -15.41 -23.44
C ASN A 144 -10.39 -16.76 -23.04
N GLN A 145 -11.15 -16.83 -21.96
CA GLN A 145 -11.84 -18.04 -21.53
C GLN A 145 -12.91 -18.49 -22.55
N ILE A 146 -13.75 -17.56 -23.03
CA ILE A 146 -14.74 -17.86 -24.07
C ILE A 146 -14.03 -18.35 -25.34
N ARG A 147 -12.92 -17.70 -25.73
CA ARG A 147 -12.13 -18.13 -26.90
C ARG A 147 -11.60 -19.55 -26.72
N GLY A 148 -11.16 -19.93 -25.52
CA GLY A 148 -10.78 -21.32 -25.21
C GLY A 148 -11.93 -22.29 -25.42
N PHE A 149 -13.12 -21.99 -24.89
CA PHE A 149 -14.30 -22.85 -25.07
C PHE A 149 -14.77 -22.98 -26.52
N LEU A 150 -14.64 -21.93 -27.32
CA LEU A 150 -14.94 -21.98 -28.75
C LEU A 150 -13.92 -22.84 -29.50
N LEU A 151 -12.66 -22.78 -29.10
CA LEU A 151 -11.60 -23.60 -29.70
C LEU A 151 -11.84 -25.10 -29.48
N GLU A 152 -12.30 -25.51 -28.29
CA GLU A 152 -12.72 -26.90 -28.01
C GLU A 152 -13.85 -27.38 -28.94
N ARG A 153 -14.64 -26.45 -29.48
CA ARG A 153 -15.70 -26.71 -30.47
C ARG A 153 -15.24 -26.50 -31.92
N GLY A 154 -13.95 -26.30 -32.17
CA GLY A 154 -13.38 -26.10 -33.50
C GLY A 154 -13.62 -24.69 -34.09
N ILE A 155 -14.13 -23.74 -33.30
CA ILE A 155 -14.40 -22.36 -33.72
C ILE A 155 -13.21 -21.49 -33.31
N THR A 156 -12.45 -21.01 -34.29
CA THR A 156 -11.30 -20.13 -34.06
C THR A 156 -11.72 -18.66 -34.11
N VAL A 157 -11.39 -17.89 -33.06
CA VAL A 157 -11.68 -16.45 -32.96
C VAL A 157 -10.40 -15.67 -32.68
N ARG A 158 -10.18 -14.59 -33.43
CA ARG A 158 -9.02 -13.68 -33.24
C ARG A 158 -9.00 -13.07 -31.83
N GLN A 159 -7.82 -12.67 -31.37
CA GLN A 159 -7.67 -12.04 -30.06
C GLN A 159 -8.39 -10.68 -29.98
N GLY A 160 -9.00 -10.42 -28.83
CA GLY A 160 -9.65 -9.15 -28.50
C GLY A 160 -11.17 -9.26 -28.39
N LEU A 161 -11.77 -8.23 -27.79
CA LEU A 161 -13.21 -8.18 -27.52
C LEU A 161 -14.04 -7.95 -28.78
N ALA A 162 -13.60 -7.07 -29.68
CA ALA A 162 -14.34 -6.74 -30.89
C ALA A 162 -14.50 -7.96 -31.83
N PRO A 163 -13.45 -8.75 -32.13
CA PRO A 163 -13.61 -9.98 -32.91
C PRO A 163 -14.52 -11.01 -32.24
N LEU A 164 -14.48 -11.13 -30.90
CA LEU A 164 -15.36 -12.04 -30.19
C LEU A 164 -16.84 -11.63 -30.27
N ARG A 165 -17.13 -10.33 -30.22
CA ARG A 165 -18.50 -9.80 -30.40
C ARG A 165 -19.05 -10.01 -31.80
N GLN A 166 -18.18 -10.02 -32.80
CA GLN A 166 -18.52 -10.23 -34.21
C GLN A 166 -18.49 -11.71 -34.60
N ALA A 167 -18.07 -12.60 -33.71
CA ALA A 167 -18.06 -14.03 -33.99
C ALA A 167 -19.50 -14.48 -34.24
N PRO A 168 -19.82 -15.03 -35.42
CA PRO A 168 -21.16 -15.52 -35.69
C PRO A 168 -21.41 -16.72 -34.77
N PHE A 169 -22.25 -16.55 -33.75
CA PHE A 169 -22.81 -17.63 -32.93
C PHE A 169 -23.83 -18.47 -33.73
N ASN A 170 -23.68 -18.54 -35.06
CA ASN A 170 -24.44 -19.45 -35.88
C ASN A 170 -23.76 -20.80 -35.75
N TYR A 171 -24.31 -21.66 -34.88
CA TYR A 171 -23.99 -23.09 -34.88
C TYR A 171 -24.21 -23.60 -36.31
N PRO A 172 -23.17 -24.04 -37.05
CA PRO A 172 -23.43 -24.92 -38.15
C PRO A 172 -23.89 -26.21 -37.49
N GLN A 173 -25.17 -26.55 -37.65
CA GLN A 173 -25.58 -27.94 -37.43
C GLN A 173 -24.61 -28.81 -38.22
N ALA A 174 -24.11 -29.84 -37.55
CA ALA A 174 -23.16 -30.79 -38.09
C ALA A 174 -23.50 -31.17 -39.53
N SER A 175 -22.76 -30.63 -40.50
CA SER A 175 -22.59 -31.29 -41.79
C SER A 175 -21.17 -31.85 -41.79
N CYS A 176 -21.04 -33.06 -41.26
CA CYS A 176 -19.93 -33.94 -41.54
C CYS A 176 -19.89 -34.23 -43.05
N ARG A 177 -19.38 -33.30 -43.86
CA ARG A 177 -19.01 -33.56 -45.25
C ARG A 177 -17.73 -32.81 -45.60
N GLY A 178 -16.64 -33.56 -45.62
CA GLY A 178 -15.57 -33.32 -46.60
C GLY A 178 -14.37 -32.50 -46.17
N ARG A 179 -13.72 -32.76 -45.02
CA ARG A 179 -12.32 -32.36 -44.83
C ARG A 179 -11.42 -33.57 -44.65
N ARG A 180 -10.54 -33.76 -45.64
CA ARG A 180 -9.51 -34.80 -45.74
C ARG A 180 -8.60 -34.79 -44.49
N PRO A 181 -8.04 -35.94 -44.09
CA PRO A 181 -7.16 -36.02 -42.93
C PRO A 181 -5.87 -35.25 -43.19
N VAL A 182 -5.51 -34.35 -42.28
CA VAL A 182 -4.18 -33.75 -42.23
C VAL A 182 -3.23 -34.83 -41.70
N ARG A 183 -2.39 -35.39 -42.58
CA ARG A 183 -1.26 -36.24 -42.17
C ARG A 183 -0.23 -35.34 -41.50
N TYR A 184 0.02 -35.56 -40.22
CA TYR A 184 1.23 -35.07 -39.57
C TYR A 184 2.39 -35.97 -39.97
N ARG A 185 3.49 -35.33 -40.40
CA ARG A 185 4.82 -35.93 -40.54
C ARG A 185 5.65 -35.49 -39.33
#